data_AF-A0A6N4X4T2-F1
#
_entry.id   AF-A0A6N4X4T2-F1
#
_cell.length_a   1.000
_cell.length_b   1.000
_cell.length_c   1.000
_cell.angle_alpha   90.00
_cell.angle_beta   90.00
_cell.angle_gamma   90.00
#
_symmetry.space_group_name_H-M   'P 1'
#
loop_
_entity.id
_entity.type
_entity.pdbx_description
1 polymer ?
#
loop_
_entity_poly.entity_id
_entity_poly.type
_entity_poly.pdbx_seq_one_letter_code
_entity_poly.pdbx_strand_id
1 'polypeptide(L)'
;MKHLFSLLVFLTGIFMTTAQTKEETITWLKEKLKAYGQNAVRATNVTLKSIDECNIVVNYTSSSKDKMGKIQNIRFQEILPTNIDRIVRSDESFPGHFVYREEAVVTTLVEDGYFINKSRTSSLRLNEESVSIPEVEKAIKHLATFCRKK
;
A
#
# COMPACT_ATOMS: atom_id res chain seq x y z
N MET A 1 68.74 -11.84 5.63
CA MET A 1 67.32 -12.09 5.94
C MET A 1 66.61 -10.74 5.90
N LYS A 2 65.88 -10.49 4.82
CA LYS A 2 65.39 -9.16 4.43
C LYS A 2 63.88 -9.10 4.59
N HIS A 3 63.46 -8.11 5.36
CA HIS A 3 62.19 -7.35 5.35
C HIS A 3 60.87 -8.10 5.53
N LEU A 4 60.31 -7.89 6.74
CA LEU A 4 58.89 -7.70 6.97
C LEU A 4 58.23 -6.90 5.84
N PHE A 5 57.11 -7.40 5.31
CA PHE A 5 56.01 -6.54 4.87
C PHE A 5 54.69 -7.24 5.22
N SER A 6 54.23 -6.95 6.44
CA SER A 6 52.84 -7.14 6.84
C SER A 6 52.00 -6.14 6.06
N LEU A 7 51.18 -6.62 5.13
CA LEU A 7 50.15 -5.83 4.47
C LEU A 7 48.79 -6.41 4.89
N LEU A 8 48.39 -6.11 6.12
CA LEU A 8 47.03 -6.33 6.58
C LEU A 8 46.16 -5.24 5.94
N VAL A 9 45.62 -5.53 4.75
CA VAL A 9 44.65 -4.67 4.08
C VAL A 9 43.37 -4.70 4.92
N PHE A 10 43.20 -3.69 5.76
CA PHE A 10 41.92 -3.35 6.40
C PHE A 10 40.93 -2.95 5.30
N LEU A 11 40.24 -3.93 4.72
CA LEU A 11 38.98 -3.72 4.01
C LEU A 11 37.90 -3.46 5.06
N THR A 12 37.87 -2.25 5.60
CA THR A 12 36.64 -1.69 6.17
C THR A 12 35.68 -1.44 5.02
N GLY A 13 35.04 -2.51 4.57
CA GLY A 13 33.80 -2.42 3.82
C GLY A 13 32.82 -1.65 4.67
N ILE A 14 32.68 -0.37 4.36
CA ILE A 14 31.63 0.49 4.90
C ILE A 14 30.33 -0.14 4.41
N PHE A 15 29.74 -1.02 5.23
CA PHE A 15 28.34 -1.41 5.08
C PHE A 15 27.49 -0.17 5.39
N MET A 16 27.47 0.78 4.46
CA MET A 16 26.36 1.72 4.39
C MET A 16 25.16 0.87 4.00
N THR A 17 24.42 0.43 5.01
CA THR A 17 23.02 0.11 4.83
C THR A 17 22.37 1.41 4.35
N THR A 18 22.36 1.63 3.04
CA THR A 18 21.70 2.79 2.45
C THR A 18 20.23 2.68 2.83
N ALA A 19 19.77 3.54 3.73
CA ALA A 19 18.37 3.63 4.06
C ALA A 19 17.60 3.78 2.74
N GLN A 20 16.62 2.89 2.52
CA GLN A 20 15.85 2.88 1.29
C GLN A 20 15.25 4.28 1.06
N THR A 21 15.44 4.83 -0.12
CA THR A 21 14.94 6.16 -0.46
C THR A 21 13.42 6.15 -0.65
N LYS A 22 12.78 7.30 -0.52
CA LYS A 22 11.34 7.48 -0.78
C LYS A 22 10.98 6.99 -2.19
N GLU A 23 11.77 7.36 -3.20
CA GLU A 23 11.57 7.01 -4.60
C GLU A 23 11.68 5.51 -4.86
N GLU A 24 12.67 4.84 -4.24
CA GLU A 24 12.81 3.38 -4.29
C GLU A 24 11.62 2.68 -3.63
N THR A 25 11.17 3.17 -2.47
CA THR A 25 9.99 2.63 -1.78
C THR A 25 8.72 2.79 -2.58
N ILE A 26 8.49 3.96 -3.20
CA ILE A 26 7.34 4.20 -4.09
C ILE A 26 7.38 3.25 -5.29
N THR A 27 8.55 3.09 -5.91
CA THR A 27 8.71 2.22 -7.10
C THR A 27 8.43 0.77 -6.74
N TRP A 28 9.04 0.28 -5.67
CA TRP A 28 8.83 -1.08 -5.17
C TRP A 28 7.36 -1.32 -4.79
N LEU A 29 6.72 -0.39 -4.07
CA LEU A 29 5.29 -0.51 -3.73
C LEU A 29 4.40 -0.51 -4.97
N LYS A 30 4.68 0.32 -5.98
CA LYS A 30 3.93 0.31 -7.24
C LYS A 30 4.00 -1.06 -7.91
N GLU A 31 5.17 -1.69 -7.96
CA GLU A 31 5.32 -3.03 -8.53
C GLU A 31 4.52 -4.06 -7.74
N LYS A 32 4.68 -4.10 -6.41
CA LYS A 32 4.01 -5.09 -5.56
C LYS A 32 2.50 -4.92 -5.53
N LEU A 33 1.99 -3.70 -5.38
CA LEU A 33 0.54 -3.46 -5.35
C LEU A 33 -0.12 -3.68 -6.72
N LYS A 34 0.58 -3.46 -7.83
CA LYS A 34 0.07 -3.82 -9.16
C LYS A 34 0.04 -5.33 -9.39
N ALA A 35 1.07 -6.04 -8.93
CA ALA A 35 1.18 -7.48 -9.15
C ALA A 35 0.27 -8.30 -8.20
N TYR A 36 0.11 -7.84 -6.95
CA TYR A 36 -0.46 -8.64 -5.88
C TYR A 36 -1.65 -7.97 -5.19
N GLY A 37 -2.02 -6.76 -5.60
CA GLY A 37 -3.25 -6.10 -5.16
C GLY A 37 -4.48 -6.82 -5.72
N GLN A 38 -5.44 -7.10 -4.84
CA GLN A 38 -6.65 -7.85 -5.17
C GLN A 38 -7.91 -7.07 -4.78
N ASN A 39 -9.01 -7.51 -5.38
CA ASN A 39 -10.37 -7.08 -5.07
C ASN A 39 -10.76 -7.47 -3.63
N ALA A 40 -11.21 -6.50 -2.82
CA ALA A 40 -11.95 -6.75 -1.60
C ALA A 40 -13.43 -7.07 -1.88
N VAL A 41 -14.13 -7.67 -0.91
CA VAL A 41 -15.47 -8.29 -1.03
C VAL A 41 -16.46 -7.60 -1.99
N ARG A 42 -16.67 -6.29 -1.88
CA ARG A 42 -17.66 -5.54 -2.68
C ARG A 42 -17.05 -4.70 -3.81
N ALA A 43 -15.73 -4.74 -3.95
CA ALA A 43 -14.97 -4.01 -4.94
C ALA A 43 -14.54 -4.97 -6.06
N THR A 44 -14.62 -4.52 -7.30
CA THR A 44 -14.17 -5.24 -8.48
C THR A 44 -13.27 -4.32 -9.31
N ASN A 45 -12.40 -4.89 -10.13
CA ASN A 45 -11.46 -4.12 -10.97
C ASN A 45 -10.65 -3.08 -10.16
N VAL A 46 -10.18 -3.47 -8.97
CA VAL A 46 -9.30 -2.61 -8.16
C VAL A 46 -8.01 -2.37 -8.92
N THR A 47 -7.69 -1.10 -9.17
CA THR A 47 -6.50 -0.70 -9.94
C THR A 47 -5.75 0.40 -9.20
N LEU A 48 -4.43 0.26 -9.13
CA LEU A 48 -3.56 1.28 -8.57
C LEU A 48 -3.47 2.48 -9.51
N LYS A 49 -3.86 3.66 -9.03
CA LYS A 49 -3.77 4.93 -9.78
C LYS A 49 -2.45 5.66 -9.48
N SER A 50 -2.14 5.88 -8.20
CA SER A 50 -0.94 6.59 -7.78
C SER A 50 -0.49 6.20 -6.38
N ILE A 51 0.78 6.48 -6.08
CA ILE A 51 1.36 6.37 -4.74
C ILE A 51 2.26 7.60 -4.55
N ASP A 52 2.07 8.29 -3.45
CA ASP A 52 2.95 9.33 -2.91
C ASP A 52 3.25 9.05 -1.42
N GLU A 53 4.03 9.92 -0.78
CA GLU A 53 4.44 9.75 0.62
C GLU A 53 3.28 9.64 1.61
N CYS A 54 2.13 10.25 1.30
CA CYS A 54 0.99 10.37 2.20
C CYS A 54 -0.16 9.44 1.80
N ASN A 55 -0.30 9.10 0.51
CA ASN A 55 -1.48 8.44 -0.03
C ASN A 55 -1.14 7.37 -1.08
N ILE A 56 -1.90 6.29 -1.02
CA ILE A 56 -2.09 5.32 -2.10
C ILE A 56 -3.49 5.57 -2.66
N VAL A 57 -3.60 5.80 -3.97
CA VAL A 57 -4.89 6.03 -4.63
C VAL A 57 -5.21 4.83 -5.51
N VAL A 58 -6.38 4.25 -5.29
CA VAL A 58 -6.91 3.15 -6.10
C VAL A 58 -8.26 3.53 -6.70
N ASN A 59 -8.55 3.01 -7.89
CA ASN A 59 -9.89 3.06 -8.46
C ASN A 59 -10.50 1.66 -8.39
N TYR A 60 -11.82 1.57 -8.23
CA TYR A 60 -12.54 0.30 -8.26
C TYR A 60 -13.98 0.49 -8.73
N THR A 61 -14.64 -0.62 -9.03
CA THR A 61 -16.06 -0.69 -9.38
C THR A 61 -16.83 -1.42 -8.29
N SER A 62 -17.98 -0.90 -7.87
CA SER A 62 -18.93 -1.63 -7.02
C SER A 62 -20.27 -1.75 -7.72
N SER A 63 -20.89 -2.92 -7.61
CA SER A 63 -22.20 -3.19 -8.18
C SER A 63 -23.28 -2.92 -7.14
N SER A 64 -24.24 -2.07 -7.49
CA SER A 64 -25.43 -1.79 -6.67
C SER A 64 -26.69 -2.08 -7.48
N LYS A 65 -27.77 -2.49 -6.80
CA LYS A 65 -29.08 -2.65 -7.43
C LYS A 65 -29.86 -1.34 -7.28
N ASP A 66 -30.47 -0.88 -8.36
CA ASP A 66 -31.42 0.23 -8.29
C ASP A 66 -32.79 -0.22 -7.74
N LYS A 67 -33.73 0.73 -7.62
CA LYS A 67 -35.09 0.48 -7.11
C LYS A 67 -35.89 -0.51 -7.97
N MET A 68 -35.47 -0.77 -9.21
CA MET A 68 -36.09 -1.72 -10.13
C MET A 68 -35.37 -3.07 -10.14
N GLY A 69 -34.32 -3.24 -9.31
CA GLY A 69 -33.54 -4.45 -9.21
C GLY A 69 -32.45 -4.61 -10.28
N LYS A 70 -32.25 -3.60 -11.14
CA LYS A 70 -31.21 -3.63 -12.18
C LYS A 70 -29.84 -3.35 -11.55
N ILE A 71 -28.85 -4.16 -11.91
CA ILE A 71 -27.47 -3.98 -11.45
C ILE A 71 -26.84 -2.80 -12.21
N GLN A 72 -26.28 -1.86 -11.46
CA GLN A 72 -25.49 -0.75 -11.95
C GLN A 72 -24.07 -0.85 -11.40
N ASN A 73 -23.09 -0.65 -12.27
CA ASN A 73 -21.67 -0.64 -11.91
C ASN A 73 -21.24 0.79 -11.70
N ILE A 74 -20.86 1.13 -10.48
CA ILE A 74 -20.48 2.47 -10.08
C ILE A 74 -18.97 2.51 -9.87
N ARG A 75 -18.31 3.51 -10.45
CA ARG A 75 -16.87 3.72 -10.32
C ARG A 75 -16.55 4.62 -9.13
N PHE A 76 -15.62 4.16 -8.32
CA PHE A 76 -15.13 4.84 -7.14
C PHE A 76 -13.62 5.02 -7.19
N GLN A 77 -13.16 6.04 -6.48
CA GLN A 77 -11.77 6.24 -6.12
C GLN A 77 -11.65 6.16 -4.61
N GLU A 78 -10.62 5.47 -4.14
CA GLU A 78 -10.30 5.34 -2.72
C GLU A 78 -8.91 5.91 -2.49
N ILE A 79 -8.83 6.82 -1.52
CA ILE A 79 -7.59 7.43 -1.05
C ILE A 79 -7.25 6.76 0.28
N LEU A 80 -6.16 6.01 0.26
CA LEU A 80 -5.64 5.22 1.37
C LEU A 80 -4.43 5.94 1.96
N PRO A 81 -4.51 6.48 3.19
CA PRO A 81 -3.34 7.07 3.83
C PRO A 81 -2.23 6.02 4.01
N THR A 82 -0.96 6.46 3.94
CA THR A 82 0.20 5.59 4.18
C THR A 82 0.41 5.32 5.67
N ASN A 83 -0.18 6.12 6.56
CA ASN A 83 -0.17 5.90 8.01
C ASN A 83 -1.16 4.81 8.44
N ILE A 84 -0.92 3.58 7.98
CA ILE A 84 -1.70 2.39 8.33
C ILE A 84 -1.36 1.93 9.76
N ASP A 85 -2.33 1.32 10.44
CA ASP A 85 -2.06 0.63 11.69
C ASP A 85 -1.33 -0.69 11.40
N ARG A 86 -1.93 -1.51 10.52
CA ARG A 86 -1.40 -2.81 10.08
C ARG A 86 -2.08 -3.29 8.79
N ILE A 87 -1.54 -4.35 8.23
CA ILE A 87 -2.24 -5.18 7.23
C ILE A 87 -2.62 -6.51 7.90
N VAL A 88 -3.87 -6.94 7.73
CA VAL A 88 -4.41 -8.16 8.36
C VAL A 88 -3.67 -9.39 7.84
N ARG A 89 -3.26 -10.30 8.74
CA ARG A 89 -2.55 -11.54 8.41
C ARG A 89 -3.48 -12.61 7.85
N SER A 90 -2.91 -13.62 7.20
CA SER A 90 -3.63 -14.76 6.61
C SER A 90 -4.41 -15.61 7.61
N ASP A 91 -3.97 -15.67 8.87
CA ASP A 91 -4.61 -16.41 9.95
C ASP A 91 -5.76 -15.67 10.64
N GLU A 92 -6.06 -14.45 10.19
CA GLU A 92 -7.10 -13.59 10.75
C GLU A 92 -8.32 -13.44 9.81
N SER A 93 -9.42 -12.93 10.37
CA SER A 93 -10.60 -12.58 9.57
C SER A 93 -10.30 -11.40 8.64
N PHE A 94 -10.63 -11.54 7.35
CA PHE A 94 -10.38 -10.55 6.28
C PHE A 94 -8.88 -10.34 5.97
N PRO A 95 -8.16 -11.40 5.56
CA PRO A 95 -6.73 -11.35 5.33
C PRO A 95 -6.35 -10.38 4.21
N GLY A 96 -5.22 -9.69 4.41
CA GLY A 96 -4.64 -8.76 3.45
C GLY A 96 -5.27 -7.36 3.41
N HIS A 97 -6.30 -7.10 4.21
CA HIS A 97 -6.91 -5.77 4.30
C HIS A 97 -5.99 -4.78 5.02
N PHE A 98 -5.97 -3.54 4.55
CA PHE A 98 -5.28 -2.43 5.22
C PHE A 98 -6.19 -1.87 6.30
N VAL A 99 -5.69 -1.75 7.53
CA VAL A 99 -6.46 -1.31 8.69
C VAL A 99 -5.92 0.00 9.21
N TYR A 100 -6.84 0.88 9.58
CA TYR A 100 -6.56 2.21 10.11
C TYR A 100 -7.13 2.35 11.52
N ARG A 101 -6.42 3.10 12.38
CA ARG A 101 -6.86 3.36 13.77
C ARG A 101 -8.16 4.14 13.83
N GLU A 102 -8.32 5.09 12.91
CA GLU A 102 -9.49 5.93 12.74
C GLU A 102 -10.01 5.83 11.30
N GLU A 103 -11.20 6.38 11.05
CA GLU A 103 -11.78 6.40 9.71
C GLU A 103 -10.98 7.37 8.82
N ALA A 104 -10.03 6.81 8.07
CA ALA A 104 -9.03 7.56 7.34
C ALA A 104 -9.08 7.30 5.83
N VAL A 105 -9.67 6.17 5.41
CA VAL A 105 -9.90 5.84 4.01
C VAL A 105 -10.99 6.73 3.46
N VAL A 106 -10.71 7.52 2.42
CA VAL A 106 -11.71 8.40 1.79
C VAL A 106 -12.12 7.81 0.45
N THR A 107 -13.41 7.48 0.30
CA THR A 107 -13.99 7.01 -0.96
C THR A 107 -14.77 8.12 -1.65
N THR A 108 -14.54 8.32 -2.95
CA THR A 108 -15.28 9.28 -3.80
C THR A 108 -15.83 8.65 -5.07
N LEU A 109 -16.96 9.17 -5.57
CA LEU A 109 -17.50 8.81 -6.88
C LEU A 109 -16.66 9.47 -7.98
N VAL A 110 -16.38 8.72 -9.06
CA VAL A 110 -15.57 9.23 -10.17
C VAL A 110 -16.39 10.09 -11.14
N GLU A 111 -17.68 9.80 -11.34
CA GLU A 111 -18.44 10.34 -12.47
C GLU A 111 -19.42 11.49 -12.12
N ASP A 112 -19.96 11.61 -10.89
CA ASP A 112 -21.08 12.56 -10.63
C ASP A 112 -21.12 13.27 -9.24
N GLY A 113 -19.98 13.43 -8.55
CA GLY A 113 -19.90 14.32 -7.37
C GLY A 113 -19.86 13.63 -6.00
N TYR A 114 -19.75 14.46 -4.96
CA TYR A 114 -19.23 14.13 -3.63
C TYR A 114 -20.05 13.09 -2.85
N PHE A 115 -19.76 11.80 -3.05
CA PHE A 115 -19.91 10.80 -2.00
C PHE A 115 -18.59 10.79 -1.22
N ILE A 116 -18.62 11.09 0.08
CA ILE A 116 -17.48 10.86 0.97
C ILE A 116 -17.94 9.80 1.96
N ASN A 117 -17.42 8.59 1.80
CA ASN A 117 -17.48 7.59 2.85
C ASN A 117 -16.10 7.50 3.51
N LYS A 118 -16.08 7.47 4.84
CA LYS A 118 -14.86 7.19 5.59
C LYS A 118 -14.90 5.78 6.13
N SER A 119 -13.80 5.05 6.01
CA SER A 119 -13.69 3.67 6.46
C SER A 119 -12.40 3.43 7.23
N ARG A 120 -12.40 2.41 8.07
CA ARG A 120 -11.20 1.87 8.74
C ARG A 120 -10.53 0.77 7.93
N THR A 121 -11.15 0.30 6.85
CA THR A 121 -10.64 -0.77 5.98
C THR A 121 -10.68 -0.35 4.52
N SER A 122 -9.72 -0.86 3.74
CA SER A 122 -9.57 -0.60 2.31
C SER A 122 -10.34 -1.58 1.42
N SER A 123 -10.65 -1.11 0.21
CA SER A 123 -11.16 -1.91 -0.91
C SER A 123 -10.04 -2.64 -1.69
N LEU A 124 -8.79 -2.21 -1.49
CA LEU A 124 -7.57 -2.95 -1.86
C LEU A 124 -7.23 -3.98 -0.78
N ARG A 125 -6.93 -5.23 -1.14
CA ARG A 125 -6.32 -6.22 -0.23
C ARG A 125 -5.11 -6.90 -0.87
N LEU A 126 -4.23 -7.45 -0.05
CA LEU A 126 -3.10 -8.28 -0.49
C LEU A 126 -3.40 -9.77 -0.37
N ASN A 127 -2.72 -10.59 -1.17
CA ASN A 127 -2.64 -12.03 -0.94
C ASN A 127 -1.29 -12.38 -0.32
N GLU A 128 -1.26 -12.86 0.93
CA GLU A 128 -0.01 -13.22 1.63
C GLU A 128 0.73 -14.37 0.95
N GLU A 129 0.03 -15.24 0.23
CA GLU A 129 0.65 -16.32 -0.56
C GLU A 129 1.47 -15.77 -1.74
N SER A 130 1.22 -14.53 -2.16
CA SER A 130 1.84 -13.90 -3.33
C SER A 130 2.85 -12.81 -2.97
N VAL A 131 2.76 -12.23 -1.77
CA VAL A 131 3.67 -11.19 -1.28
C VAL A 131 3.78 -11.20 0.23
N SER A 132 4.98 -10.97 0.75
CA SER A 132 5.23 -10.82 2.18
C SER A 132 4.50 -9.59 2.74
N ILE A 133 3.41 -9.81 3.48
CA ILE A 133 2.67 -8.74 4.14
C ILE A 133 3.58 -7.91 5.08
N PRO A 134 4.48 -8.51 5.91
CA PRO A 134 5.38 -7.73 6.76
C PRO A 134 6.27 -6.75 5.97
N GLU A 135 6.75 -7.15 4.79
CA GLU A 135 7.58 -6.28 3.94
C GLU A 135 6.77 -5.13 3.34
N VAL A 136 5.56 -5.41 2.84
CA VAL A 136 4.69 -4.36 2.29
C VAL A 136 4.26 -3.38 3.38
N GLU A 137 3.90 -3.88 4.56
CA GLU A 137 3.57 -3.04 5.71
C GLU A 137 4.76 -2.16 6.13
N LYS A 138 5.97 -2.73 6.21
CA LYS A 138 7.20 -2.00 6.52
C LYS A 138 7.46 -0.90 5.48
N ALA A 139 7.33 -1.21 4.19
CA ALA A 139 7.54 -0.26 3.11
C ALA A 139 6.53 0.90 3.17
N ILE A 140 5.26 0.63 3.45
CA ILE A 140 4.22 1.66 3.57
C ILE A 140 4.46 2.55 4.79
N LYS A 141 4.79 1.96 5.94
CA LYS A 141 5.12 2.72 7.16
C LYS A 141 6.38 3.56 6.99
N HIS A 142 7.39 3.03 6.28
CA HIS A 142 8.58 3.78 5.90
C HIS A 142 8.24 4.97 5.00
N LEU A 143 7.39 4.75 3.99
CA LEU A 143 6.91 5.81 3.10
C LEU A 143 6.19 6.93 3.86
N ALA A 144 5.38 6.58 4.86
CA ALA A 144 4.67 7.54 5.72
C ALA A 144 5.62 8.46 6.52
N THR A 145 6.88 8.07 6.77
CA THR A 145 7.86 8.92 7.46
C THR A 145 8.25 10.16 6.64
N PHE A 146 8.06 10.12 5.32
CA PHE A 146 8.30 11.25 4.43
C PHE A 146 7.08 12.18 4.28
N CYS A 147 5.90 11.75 4.74
CA CYS A 147 4.71 12.58 4.75
C CYS A 147 4.85 13.68 5.80
N ARG A 148 5.14 14.92 5.36
CA ARG A 148 5.21 16.07 6.26
C ARG A 148 3.85 16.28 6.91
N LYS A 149 3.78 16.21 8.24
CA LYS A 149 2.60 16.65 9.00
C LYS A 149 2.39 18.14 8.69
N LYS A 150 1.25 18.47 8.08
CA LYS A 150 0.80 19.86 7.92
C LYS A 150 0.27 20.39 9.24
#